data_AF-A0A2M9KC38-F1
#
_entry.id   AF-A0A2M9KC38-F1
#
_cell.length_a   1.000
_cell.length_b   1.000
_cell.length_c   1.000
_cell.angle_alpha   90.00
_cell.angle_beta   90.00
_cell.angle_gamma   90.00
#
_symmetry.space_group_name_H-M   'P 1'
#
loop_
_entity.id
_entity.type
_entity.pdbx_description
1 polymer ?
#
loop_
_entity_poly.entity_id
_entity_poly.type
_entity_poly.pdbx_seq_one_letter_code
_entity_poly.pdbx_strand_id
1 'polypeptide(L)' 'MAKDPKFTTGEIAKMAWLTARMAKRGIASETVYQGDLEKKFTKIVDGAREREEREALDAVAAEKAARKAKYRK' A
#
# COMPACT_ATOMS: atom_id res chain seq x y z
N MET A 1 -10.07 -13.04 5.35
CA MET A 1 -8.74 -12.42 5.23
C MET A 1 -8.94 -11.01 4.71
N ALA A 2 -8.29 -10.01 5.31
CA ALA A 2 -8.31 -8.65 4.75
C ALA A 2 -7.80 -8.74 3.31
N LYS A 3 -8.51 -8.11 2.37
CA LYS A 3 -8.08 -8.08 0.97
C LYS A 3 -6.75 -7.33 0.94
N ASP A 4 -5.68 -7.99 0.50
CA ASP A 4 -4.39 -7.31 0.39
C ASP A 4 -4.52 -6.12 -0.56
N PRO A 5 -3.97 -4.95 -0.19
CA PRO A 5 -4.12 -3.74 -0.98
C PRO A 5 -3.48 -3.94 -2.35
N LYS A 6 -4.06 -3.32 -3.37
CA LYS A 6 -3.42 -3.29 -4.69
C LYS A 6 -2.17 -2.41 -4.65
N PHE A 7 -1.02 -3.04 -4.91
CA PHE A 7 0.24 -2.33 -5.03
C PHE A 7 0.47 -1.81 -6.43
N THR A 8 1.03 -0.61 -6.51
CA THR A 8 1.56 -0.06 -7.76
C THR A 8 2.92 -0.69 -8.10
N THR A 9 3.30 -0.67 -9.37
CA THR A 9 4.61 -1.19 -9.83
C THR A 9 5.78 -0.55 -9.06
N GLY A 10 5.69 0.74 -8.76
CA GLY A 10 6.72 1.46 -7.99
C GLY A 10 6.82 1.02 -6.53
N GLU A 11 5.72 0.62 -5.91
CA GLU A 11 5.71 0.09 -4.54
C GLU A 11 6.23 -1.33 -4.48
N ILE A 12 5.84 -2.17 -5.45
CA ILE A 12 6.38 -3.53 -5.57
C ILE A 12 7.91 -3.47 -5.69
N ALA A 13 8.44 -2.58 -6.54
CA ALA A 13 9.88 -2.38 -6.69
C ALA A 13 10.55 -1.96 -5.37
N LYS A 14 9.94 -1.01 -4.63
CA LYS A 14 10.46 -0.56 -3.32
C LYS A 14 10.41 -1.68 -2.27
N MET A 15 9.32 -2.42 -2.20
CA MET A 15 9.18 -3.56 -1.29
C MET A 15 10.21 -4.65 -1.61
N ALA A 16 10.36 -5.02 -2.88
CA ALA A 16 11.36 -5.98 -3.33
C ALA A 16 12.79 -5.55 -2.92
N TRP A 17 13.12 -4.26 -3.09
CA TRP A 17 14.39 -3.72 -2.65
C TRP A 17 14.60 -3.80 -1.14
N LEU A 18 13.59 -3.45 -0.34
CA LEU A 18 13.64 -3.54 1.12
C LEU A 18 13.82 -5.00 1.58
N THR A 19 13.07 -5.93 0.98
CA THR A 19 13.19 -7.38 1.24
C THR A 19 14.59 -7.88 0.92
N ALA A 20 15.16 -7.49 -0.23
CA ALA A 20 16.53 -7.85 -0.60
C ALA A 20 17.55 -7.33 0.42
N ARG A 21 17.35 -6.12 0.96
CA ARG A 21 18.23 -5.56 2.00
C ARG A 21 18.09 -6.29 3.34
N MET A 22 16.88 -6.70 3.72
CA MET A 22 16.67 -7.52 4.92
C MET A 22 17.35 -8.88 4.77
N ALA A 23 17.16 -9.56 3.63
CA ALA A 23 17.85 -10.81 3.33
C ALA A 23 19.38 -10.66 3.37
N LYS A 24 19.92 -9.57 2.81
CA LYS A 24 21.35 -9.27 2.89
C LYS A 24 21.84 -9.09 4.33
N ARG A 25 21.05 -8.44 5.19
CA ARG A 25 21.39 -8.28 6.62
C ARG A 25 21.30 -9.61 7.38
N GLY A 26 20.30 -10.44 7.06
CA GLY A 26 20.18 -11.79 7.61
C GLY A 26 21.37 -12.69 7.28
N ILE A 27 21.96 -12.56 6.08
CA ILE A 27 23.21 -13.27 5.74
C ILE A 27 24.39 -12.80 6.60
N ALA A 28 24.43 -11.52 7.00
CA ALA A 28 25.53 -10.96 7.77
C ALA A 28 25.52 -11.44 9.23
N SER A 29 24.35 -11.44 9.89
CA SER A 29 24.09 -12.07 11.19
C SER A 29 22.63 -11.84 11.58
N GLU A 30 22.02 -12.78 12.31
CA GLU A 30 20.67 -12.64 12.89
C GLU A 30 20.59 -11.51 13.93
N THR A 31 21.72 -11.07 14.48
CA THR A 31 21.80 -9.95 15.42
C THR A 31 21.80 -8.57 14.75
N VAL A 32 21.85 -8.51 13.42
CA VAL A 32 21.86 -7.24 12.69
C VAL A 32 20.47 -6.62 12.75
N TYR A 33 20.39 -5.43 13.32
CA TYR A 33 19.15 -4.67 13.39
C TYR A 33 18.56 -4.41 12.00
N GLN A 34 17.28 -4.78 11.81
CA GLN A 34 16.54 -4.58 10.57
C GLN A 34 15.22 -3.80 10.73
N GLY A 35 14.92 -3.31 11.94
CA GLY A 35 13.65 -2.63 12.22
C GLY A 35 13.41 -1.36 11.40
N ASP A 36 14.46 -0.69 10.92
CA ASP A 36 14.28 0.46 10.01
C ASP A 36 13.75 0.04 8.63
N LEU A 37 14.11 -1.15 8.16
CA LEU A 37 13.64 -1.70 6.88
C LEU A 37 12.22 -2.23 7.02
N GLU A 38 11.92 -2.92 8.11
CA GLU A 38 10.56 -3.38 8.43
C GLU A 38 9.59 -2.20 8.53
N LYS A 39 9.98 -1.13 9.24
CA LYS A 39 9.17 0.09 9.35
C LYS A 39 8.92 0.79 8.01
N LYS A 40 9.89 0.73 7.09
CA LYS A 40 9.70 1.27 5.73
C LYS A 40 8.78 0.38 4.90
N PHE A 41 8.88 -0.94 5.08
CA PHE A 41 8.02 -1.90 4.40
C PHE A 41 6.56 -1.73 4.85
N THR A 42 6.30 -1.70 6.15
CA THR A 42 4.96 -1.50 6.71
C THR A 42 4.35 -0.18 6.26
N LYS A 43 5.13 0.91 6.25
CA LYS A 43 4.67 2.21 5.75
C LYS A 43 4.20 2.19 4.29
N ILE A 44 4.81 1.37 3.44
CA ILE A 44 4.37 1.20 2.05
C ILE A 44 3.03 0.45 2.00
N VAL A 45 2.90 -0.61 2.81
CA VAL A 45 1.66 -1.39 2.90
C VAL A 45 0.50 -0.53 3.41
N ASP A 46 0.73 0.23 4.48
CA ASP A 46 -0.27 1.13 5.05
C ASP A 46 -0.65 2.24 4.06
N GLY A 47 0.34 2.84 3.38
CA GLY A 47 0.08 3.82 2.32
C GLY A 47 -0.72 3.26 1.15
N ALA A 48 -0.52 1.99 0.78
CA ALA A 48 -1.31 1.35 -0.28
C ALA A 48 -2.78 1.13 0.16
N ARG A 49 -3.01 0.75 1.42
CA ARG A 49 -4.36 0.63 2.00
C ARG A 49 -5.09 1.97 2.02
N GLU A 50 -4.43 3.01 2.54
CA GLU A 50 -5.02 4.35 2.60
C GLU A 50 -5.41 4.88 1.21
N ARG A 51 -4.62 4.57 0.17
CA ARG A 51 -4.98 4.97 -1.20
C ARG A 51 -6.18 4.22 -1.73
N GLU A 52 -6.24 2.90 -1.55
CA GLU A 52 -7.38 2.10 -2.01
C GLU A 52 -8.68 2.52 -1.30
N GLU A 53 -8.60 2.82 0.00
CA GLU A 53 -9.73 3.36 0.76
C GLU A 53 -10.20 4.71 0.20
N ARG A 54 -9.27 5.63 -0.11
CA ARG A 54 -9.62 6.93 -0.73
C ARG A 54 -10.25 6.75 -2.11
N GLU A 55 -9.67 5.92 -2.97
CA GLU A 55 -10.23 5.63 -4.30
C GLU A 55 -11.64 5.05 -4.22
N ALA A 56 -11.89 4.15 -3.25
CA ALA A 56 -13.22 3.60 -3.02
C ALA A 56 -14.22 4.67 -2.57
N LEU A 57 -13.83 5.56 -1.65
CA LEU A 57 -14.68 6.65 -1.18
C LEU A 57 -14.99 7.66 -2.31
N ASP A 58 -13.99 8.00 -3.11
CA ASP A 58 -14.13 8.90 -4.26
C ASP A 58 -15.05 8.29 -5.33
N ALA A 59 -14.94 6.99 -5.60
CA ALA A 59 -15.82 6.29 -6.52
C ALA A 59 -17.29 6.30 -6.05
N VAL A 60 -17.54 6.07 -4.75
CA VAL A 60 -18.88 6.15 -4.16
C VAL A 60 -19.43 7.58 -4.23
N ALA A 61 -18.59 8.60 -3.98
CA ALA A 61 -18.99 9.99 -4.08
C ALA A 61 -19.34 10.38 -5.53
N ALA A 62 -18.54 9.93 -6.49
CA ALA A 62 -18.80 10.12 -7.92
C ALA A 62 -20.10 9.44 -8.36
N GLU A 63 -20.36 8.20 -7.91
CA GLU A 63 -21.61 7.49 -8.19
C GLU A 63 -22.81 8.25 -7.62
N LYS A 64 -22.74 8.70 -6.36
CA LYS A 64 -23.80 9.50 -5.73
C LYS A 64 -24.05 10.79 -6.50
N ALA A 65 -23.00 11.49 -6.93
CA ALA A 65 -23.11 12.70 -7.73
C ALA A 65 -23.76 12.43 -9.09
N ALA A 66 -23.34 11.38 -9.80
CA ALA A 66 -23.91 10.97 -11.08
C ALA A 66 -25.39 10.58 -10.96
N ARG A 67 -25.74 9.85 -9.89
CA ARG A 67 -27.13 9.49 -9.57
C ARG A 67 -27.98 10.73 -9.34
N LYS A 68 -27.50 11.68 -8.52
CA LYS A 68 -28.19 12.96 -8.29
C LYS A 68 -28.37 13.76 -9.59
N ALA A 69 -27.36 13.81 -10.45
CA ALA A 69 -27.44 14.48 -11.75
C ALA A 69 -28.48 13.84 -12.68
N LYS A 70 -28.59 12.50 -12.66
CA LYS A 70 -29.57 11.75 -13.44
C LYS A 70 -31.02 12.03 -13.00
N TYR A 71 -31.27 12.16 -11.69
CA TYR A 71 -32.61 12.48 -11.16
C TYR A 71 -32.97 13.97 -11.19
N ARG A 72 -32.01 14.85 -11.50
CA ARG A 72 -32.23 16.29 -11.66
C ARG A 72 -32.66 16.66 -13.09
N LYS A 73 -32.67 15.70 -14.01
CA LYS A 73 -33.07 15.86 -15.41
C LYS A 73 -34.49 15.36 -15.60
#